data_AF-A0A4Y2V3V2-F1
#
_entry.id   AF-A0A4Y2V3V2-F1
#
_cell.length_a   1.000
_cell.length_b   1.000
_cell.length_c   1.000
_cell.angle_alpha   90.00
_cell.angle_beta   90.00
_cell.angle_gamma   90.00
#
_symmetry.space_group_name_H-M   'P 1'
#
loop_
_entity.id
_entity.type
_entity.pdbx_description
1 polymer ?
#
loop_
_entity_poly.entity_id
_entity_poly.type
_entity_poly.pdbx_seq_one_letter_code
_entity_poly.pdbx_strand_id
1 'polypeptide(L)'
;MQSFKKMEYLSKWEEEIKKGGNLFDKYSILDSWTYDRFVEARENYQQVTNRNLQQWALAAAGQFAEFEFKASESWVKKFKTSMVFAKEK
;
A
#
# COMPACT_ATOMS: atom_id res chain seq x y z
N MET A 1 -20.58 14.89 -31.27
CA MET A 1 -20.81 13.42 -31.20
C MET A 1 -19.46 12.81 -30.83
N GLN A 2 -19.24 12.05 -29.76
CA GLN A 2 -20.09 11.09 -29.06
C GLN A 2 -19.85 11.17 -27.53
N SER A 3 -20.93 11.27 -26.77
CA SER A 3 -21.02 10.82 -25.37
C SER A 3 -21.22 9.29 -25.37
N PHE A 4 -21.20 8.63 -24.20
CA PHE A 4 -21.43 7.19 -23.97
C PHE A 4 -20.19 6.29 -23.89
N LYS A 5 -19.36 6.47 -22.85
CA LYS A 5 -18.53 5.37 -22.29
C LYS A 5 -18.07 5.55 -20.83
N LYS A 6 -18.66 6.47 -20.05
CA LYS A 6 -18.10 6.92 -18.76
C LYS A 6 -18.88 6.51 -17.50
N MET A 7 -20.13 6.05 -17.59
CA MET A 7 -20.95 5.78 -16.40
C MET A 7 -20.62 4.43 -15.72
N GLU A 8 -20.33 3.36 -16.47
CA GLU A 8 -19.98 2.06 -15.88
C GLU A 8 -18.63 2.08 -15.13
N TYR A 9 -17.69 2.93 -15.56
CA TYR A 9 -16.40 3.09 -14.88
C TYR A 9 -16.54 3.83 -13.55
N LEU A 10 -17.49 4.76 -13.43
CA LEU A 10 -17.75 5.49 -12.19
C LEU A 10 -18.39 4.58 -11.13
N SER A 11 -19.37 3.75 -11.52
CA SER A 11 -19.97 2.77 -10.62
C SER A 11 -18.96 1.73 -10.14
N LYS A 12 -18.06 1.27 -11.01
CA LYS A 12 -16.93 0.42 -10.62
C LYS A 12 -15.95 1.14 -9.70
N TRP A 13 -15.61 2.40 -9.97
CA TRP A 13 -14.74 3.18 -9.08
C TRP A 13 -15.32 3.36 -7.69
N GLU A 14 -16.61 3.66 -7.57
CA GLU A 14 -17.29 3.80 -6.27
C GLU A 14 -17.46 2.46 -5.55
N GLU A 15 -17.73 1.37 -6.27
CA GLU A 15 -17.71 0.01 -5.70
C GLU A 15 -16.30 -0.42 -5.28
N GLU A 16 -15.26 -0.07 -6.04
CA GLU A 16 -13.88 -0.36 -5.69
C GLU A 16 -13.47 0.46 -4.47
N ILE A 17 -13.76 1.76 -4.38
CA ILE A 17 -13.57 2.55 -3.14
C ILE A 17 -14.33 1.89 -1.96
N LYS A 18 -15.59 1.48 -2.16
CA LYS A 18 -16.39 0.79 -1.12
C LYS A 18 -15.82 -0.58 -0.72
N LYS A 19 -15.11 -1.27 -1.62
CA LYS A 19 -14.43 -2.56 -1.39
C LYS A 19 -12.95 -2.42 -0.98
N GLY A 20 -12.49 -1.19 -0.69
CA GLY A 20 -11.13 -0.89 -0.23
C GLY A 20 -10.10 -0.71 -1.35
N GLY A 21 -10.53 -0.28 -2.53
CA GLY A 21 -9.74 -0.06 -3.74
C GLY A 21 -9.51 -1.30 -4.60
N ASN A 22 -8.86 -1.12 -5.75
CA ASN A 22 -8.35 -2.23 -6.55
C ASN A 22 -7.11 -2.86 -5.86
N LEU A 23 -6.60 -3.98 -6.39
CA LEU A 23 -5.43 -4.66 -5.81
C LEU A 23 -4.22 -3.72 -5.66
N PHE A 24 -3.96 -2.89 -6.66
CA PHE A 24 -2.88 -1.91 -6.66
C PHE A 24 -3.08 -0.82 -5.58
N ASP A 25 -4.31 -0.34 -5.39
CA ASP A 25 -4.64 0.63 -4.34
C ASP A 25 -4.41 0.03 -2.95
N LYS A 26 -4.79 -1.25 -2.74
CA LYS A 26 -4.52 -1.96 -1.48
C LYS A 26 -3.01 -2.02 -1.20
N TYR A 27 -2.20 -2.40 -2.19
CA TYR A 27 -0.74 -2.36 -2.08
C TYR A 27 -0.21 -0.94 -1.84
N SER A 28 -0.77 0.09 -2.48
CA SER A 28 -0.39 1.48 -2.27
C SER A 28 -0.68 1.95 -0.84
N ILE A 29 -1.84 1.59 -0.29
CA ILE A 29 -2.21 1.88 1.10
C ILE A 29 -1.24 1.18 2.07
N LEU A 30 -0.92 -0.08 1.81
CA LEU A 30 0.06 -0.85 2.60
C LEU A 30 1.44 -0.20 2.59
N ASP A 31 1.91 0.18 1.40
CA ASP A 31 3.20 0.83 1.22
C ASP A 31 3.21 2.20 1.93
N SER A 32 2.17 3.02 1.77
CA SER A 32 2.05 4.32 2.45
C SER A 32 2.05 4.17 3.97
N TRP A 33 1.21 3.28 4.50
CA TRP A 33 1.12 3.07 5.96
C TRP A 33 2.43 2.54 6.54
N THR A 34 3.07 1.59 5.84
CA THR A 34 4.38 1.08 6.25
C THR A 34 5.45 2.17 6.19
N TYR A 35 5.39 3.05 5.20
CA TYR A 35 6.30 4.19 5.06
C TYR A 35 6.15 5.19 6.20
N ASP A 36 4.93 5.54 6.59
CA ASP A 36 4.69 6.45 7.72
C ASP A 36 5.27 5.90 9.03
N ARG A 37 5.07 4.59 9.29
CA ARG A 37 5.68 3.90 10.44
C ARG A 37 7.21 3.87 10.36
N PHE A 38 7.76 3.73 9.15
CA PHE A 38 9.20 3.79 8.94
C PHE A 38 9.75 5.19 9.23
N VAL A 39 9.10 6.25 8.75
CA VAL A 39 9.49 7.64 9.01
C VAL A 39 9.47 7.91 10.51
N GLU A 40 8.37 7.58 11.19
CA GLU A 40 8.24 7.72 12.64
C GLU A 40 9.38 6.98 13.38
N ALA A 41 9.68 5.74 13.01
CA ALA A 41 10.76 4.98 13.62
C ALA A 41 12.14 5.62 13.37
N ARG A 42 12.36 6.19 12.18
CA ARG A 42 13.62 6.89 11.84
C ARG A 42 13.78 8.19 12.62
N GLU A 43 12.72 8.96 12.79
CA GLU A 43 12.70 10.18 13.60
C GLU A 43 12.97 9.87 15.08
N ASN A 44 12.51 8.71 15.56
CA ASN A 44 12.77 8.22 16.92
C ASN A 44 14.10 7.46 17.06
N TYR A 45 14.99 7.50 16.06
CA TYR A 45 16.28 6.78 16.04
C TYR A 45 16.17 5.27 16.28
N GLN A 46 15.01 4.67 15.99
CA GLN A 46 14.77 3.25 16.14
C GLN A 46 15.36 2.46 14.97
N GLN A 47 15.94 1.31 15.28
CA GLN A 47 16.42 0.39 14.25
C GLN A 47 15.24 -0.30 13.58
N VAL A 48 15.07 -0.05 12.27
CA VAL A 48 14.03 -0.73 11.47
C VAL A 48 14.62 -1.93 10.75
N THR A 49 14.10 -3.12 11.06
CA THR A 49 14.47 -4.37 10.39
C THR A 49 13.44 -4.77 9.33
N ASN A 50 13.78 -5.72 8.46
CA ASN A 50 12.82 -6.30 7.50
C ASN A 50 11.57 -6.85 8.21
N ARG A 51 11.75 -7.45 9.39
CA ARG A 51 10.65 -7.98 10.18
C ARG A 51 9.69 -6.88 10.64
N ASN A 52 10.20 -5.71 11.00
CA ASN A 52 9.35 -4.57 11.36
C ASN A 52 8.50 -4.12 10.16
N LEU A 53 9.11 -3.99 8.98
CA LEU A 53 8.39 -3.64 7.75
C LEU A 53 7.30 -4.65 7.42
N GLN A 54 7.60 -5.94 7.58
CA GLN A 54 6.62 -7.02 7.36
C GLN A 54 5.47 -6.95 8.36
N GLN A 55 5.77 -6.75 9.65
CA GLN A 55 4.74 -6.65 10.69
C GLN A 55 3.84 -5.43 10.48
N TRP A 56 4.42 -4.30 10.08
CA TRP A 56 3.65 -3.10 9.79
C TRP A 56 2.72 -3.29 8.60
N ALA A 57 3.23 -3.86 7.50
CA ALA A 57 2.41 -4.17 6.35
C ALA A 57 1.31 -5.22 6.66
N LEU A 58 1.59 -6.23 7.48
CA LEU A 58 0.57 -7.18 7.93
C LEU A 58 -0.50 -6.52 8.80
N ALA A 59 -0.12 -5.59 9.68
CA ALA A 59 -1.08 -4.83 10.48
C ALA A 59 -2.00 -3.97 9.61
N ALA A 60 -1.44 -3.31 8.59
CA ALA A 60 -2.22 -2.57 7.62
C ALA A 60 -3.10 -3.50 6.76
N ALA A 61 -2.61 -4.69 6.39
CA ALA A 61 -3.38 -5.68 5.63
C ALA A 61 -4.59 -6.19 6.40
N GLY A 62 -4.51 -6.21 7.74
CA GLY A 62 -5.64 -6.56 8.61
C GLY A 62 -6.87 -5.67 8.44
N GLN A 63 -6.74 -4.50 7.80
CA GLN A 63 -7.88 -3.64 7.45
C GLN A 63 -8.70 -4.17 6.26
N PHE A 64 -8.17 -5.13 5.50
CA PHE A 64 -8.78 -5.69 4.30
C PHE A 64 -9.16 -7.16 4.52
N ALA A 65 -10.41 -7.41 4.95
CA ALA A 65 -10.89 -8.74 5.32
C ALA A 65 -10.78 -9.81 4.20
N GLU A 66 -10.84 -9.40 2.92
CA GLU A 66 -10.78 -10.31 1.76
C GLU A 66 -9.42 -10.28 1.03
N PHE A 67 -8.40 -9.65 1.63
CA PHE A 67 -7.09 -9.50 1.00
C PHE A 67 -6.03 -10.38 1.67
N GLU A 68 -5.67 -11.48 1.00
CA GLU A 68 -4.57 -12.35 1.44
C GLU A 68 -3.21 -11.72 1.11
N PHE A 69 -2.82 -10.74 1.92
CA PHE A 69 -1.50 -10.12 1.81
C PHE A 69 -0.41 -11.01 2.41
N LYS A 70 0.64 -11.26 1.65
CA LYS A 70 1.86 -11.89 2.16
C LYS A 70 3.01 -10.90 2.15
N ALA A 71 3.47 -10.55 3.36
CA ALA A 71 4.67 -9.74 3.58
C ALA A 71 5.96 -10.54 3.27
N SER A 72 6.10 -10.96 2.02
CA SER A 72 7.24 -11.75 1.53
C SER A 72 8.52 -10.92 1.44
N GLU A 73 9.68 -11.59 1.39
CA GLU A 73 10.97 -10.91 1.16
C GLU A 73 11.00 -10.13 -0.16
N SER A 74 10.35 -10.66 -1.20
CA SER A 74 10.18 -9.98 -2.49
C SER A 74 9.40 -8.67 -2.35
N TRP A 75 8.33 -8.66 -1.54
CA TRP A 75 7.59 -7.43 -1.26
C TRP A 75 8.47 -6.44 -0.49
N VAL A 76 9.19 -6.87 0.56
CA VAL A 76 10.11 -5.99 1.31
C VAL A 76 11.18 -5.37 0.40
N LYS A 77 11.75 -6.17 -0.51
CA LYS A 77 12.74 -5.68 -1.48
C LYS A 77 12.14 -4.62 -2.39
N LYS A 78 10.94 -4.87 -2.95
CA LYS A 78 10.22 -3.92 -3.80
C LYS A 78 9.87 -2.64 -3.04
N PHE A 79 9.37 -2.76 -1.82
CA PHE A 79 9.05 -1.64 -0.93
C PHE A 79 10.28 -0.75 -0.71
N LYS A 80 11.43 -1.33 -0.32
CA LYS A 80 12.68 -0.59 -0.15
C LYS A 80 13.14 0.09 -1.43
N THR A 81 13.07 -0.59 -2.57
CA THR A 81 13.42 -0.01 -3.86
C THR A 81 12.53 1.21 -4.16
N SER A 82 11.22 1.10 -3.93
CA SER A 82 10.28 2.22 -4.10
C SER A 82 10.60 3.41 -3.19
N MET A 83 11.00 3.15 -1.93
CA MET A 83 11.42 4.21 -1.00
C MET A 83 12.69 4.94 -1.43
N VAL A 84 13.68 4.20 -1.94
CA VAL A 84 14.94 4.79 -2.41
C VAL A 84 14.66 5.72 -3.59
N PHE A 85 13.84 5.28 -4.55
CA PHE A 85 13.42 6.13 -5.68
C PHE A 85 12.57 7.34 -5.26
N ALA A 86 11.83 7.25 -4.15
CA ALA A 86 11.05 8.38 -3.64
C ALA A 86 11.90 9.47 -2.97
N LYS A 87 13.16 9.21 -2.62
CA LYS A 87 14.10 10.21 -2.07
C LYS A 87 14.92 10.96 -3.14
N GLU A 88 14.84 10.55 -4.40
CA GLU A 88 15.61 11.12 -5.51
C GLU A 88 14.80 12.10 -6.39
N LYS A 89 13.60 12.51 -5.96
CA LYS A 89 12.80 13.59 -6.56
C LYS A 89 12.49 14.67 -5.53
#